data_AF-A0A349FFC2-F1
#
_entry.id   AF-A0A349FFC2-F1
#
_cell.length_a   1.000
_cell.length_b   1.000
_cell.length_c   1.000
_cell.angle_alpha   90.00
_cell.angle_beta   90.00
_cell.angle_gamma   90.00
#
_symmetry.space_group_name_H-M   'P 1'
#
loop_
_entity.id
_entity.type
_entity.pdbx_description
1 polymer ?
#
loop_
_entity_poly.entity_id
_entity_poly.type
_entity_poly.pdbx_seq_one_letter_code
_entity_poly.pdbx_strand_id
1 'polypeptide(L)'
;MSFFKKTLASFGIGSAQVDTVLQQEVLYPGQKVNVTVYVYGGATEQAIDNIDLKLCCRYIKEVPVSHDKAQHQTTNKRRAPQSYILAKWNLPYAFTIHPGETRDFEVE
;
A
#
# COMPACT_ATOMS: atom_id res chain seq x y z
N MET A 1 -15.21 27.98 -9.18
CA MET A 1 -15.50 26.78 -10.00
C MET A 1 -14.46 26.69 -11.12
N SER A 2 -13.53 25.74 -11.06
CA SER A 2 -12.57 25.50 -12.16
C SER A 2 -12.56 24.00 -12.48
N PHE A 3 -13.15 23.65 -13.61
CA PHE A 3 -13.29 22.28 -14.11
C PHE A 3 -11.95 21.65 -14.50
N PHE A 4 -10.90 22.45 -14.72
CA PHE A 4 -9.57 21.97 -15.12
C PHE A 4 -8.74 21.40 -13.96
N LYS A 5 -8.92 21.89 -12.72
CA LYS A 5 -8.19 21.35 -11.57
C LYS A 5 -8.69 19.95 -11.17
N LYS A 6 -9.99 19.71 -11.32
CA LYS A 6 -10.61 18.41 -11.01
C LYS A 6 -10.16 17.30 -11.97
N THR A 7 -9.93 17.62 -13.25
CA THR A 7 -9.48 16.62 -14.23
C THR A 7 -8.01 16.24 -14.05
N LEU A 8 -7.12 17.19 -13.73
CA LEU A 8 -5.70 16.89 -13.46
C LEU A 8 -5.49 16.06 -12.19
N ALA A 9 -6.26 16.35 -11.13
CA ALA A 9 -6.24 15.58 -9.89
C ALA A 9 -6.71 14.12 -10.08
N SER A 10 -7.61 13.85 -11.05
CA SER A 10 -8.02 12.48 -11.39
C SER A 10 -6.94 11.66 -12.12
N PHE A 11 -5.96 12.34 -12.73
CA PHE A 11 -4.79 11.72 -13.37
C PHE A 11 -3.60 11.58 -12.39
N GLY A 12 -3.78 11.89 -11.10
CA GLY A 12 -2.74 11.77 -10.06
C GLY A 12 -1.82 12.98 -9.91
N ILE A 13 -2.02 14.06 -10.68
CA ILE A 13 -1.25 15.30 -10.54
C ILE A 13 -1.95 16.19 -9.49
N GLY A 14 -1.36 16.29 -8.30
CA GLY A 14 -1.93 17.03 -7.18
C GLY A 14 -3.09 16.29 -6.49
N SER A 15 -3.07 14.96 -6.47
CA SER A 15 -3.93 14.16 -5.59
C SER A 15 -3.46 14.24 -4.13
N ALA A 16 -4.27 13.75 -3.20
CA ALA A 16 -3.84 13.53 -1.84
C ALA A 16 -2.63 12.57 -1.82
N GLN A 17 -1.72 12.81 -0.89
CA GLN A 17 -0.51 12.03 -0.67
C GLN A 17 -0.61 11.35 0.69
N VAL A 18 -0.11 10.12 0.77
CA VAL A 18 -0.01 9.38 2.03
C VAL A 18 1.47 9.12 2.28
N ASP A 19 1.92 9.43 3.49
CA ASP A 19 3.23 9.06 4.00
C ASP A 19 3.04 8.21 5.26
N THR A 20 3.84 7.17 5.42
CA THR A 20 3.72 6.23 6.53
C THR A 20 5.06 6.10 7.21
N VAL A 21 5.11 6.49 8.47
CA VAL A 21 6.34 6.50 9.26
C VAL A 21 6.25 5.44 10.36
N LEU A 22 7.21 4.52 10.34
CA LEU A 22 7.46 3.64 11.47
C LEU A 22 8.27 4.41 12.51
N GLN A 23 7.81 4.41 13.76
CA GLN A 23 8.53 5.09 14.85
C GLN A 23 9.78 4.32 15.33
N GLN A 24 9.96 3.08 14.86
CA GLN A 24 11.03 2.18 15.26
C GLN A 24 11.66 1.53 14.03
N GLU A 25 12.99 1.44 14.00
CA GLU A 25 13.74 0.83 12.88
C GLU A 25 13.73 -0.70 12.91
N VAL A 26 13.59 -1.29 14.11
CA VAL A 26 13.66 -2.73 14.34
C VAL A 26 12.37 -3.20 15.01
N LEU A 27 11.78 -4.26 14.46
CA LEU A 27 10.57 -4.91 14.97
C LEU A 27 10.87 -6.33 15.40
N TYR A 28 10.37 -6.73 16.56
CA TYR A 28 10.43 -8.12 17.01
C TYR A 28 9.03 -8.78 16.94
N PRO A 29 8.94 -10.07 16.59
CA PRO A 29 7.67 -10.79 16.60
C PRO A 29 6.98 -10.70 17.97
N GLY A 30 5.69 -10.38 17.98
CA GLY A 30 4.88 -10.23 19.19
C GLY A 30 4.93 -8.84 19.84
N GLN A 31 5.77 -7.92 19.35
CA GLN A 31 5.72 -6.52 19.76
C GLN A 31 4.66 -5.74 18.98
N LYS A 32 4.14 -4.68 19.63
CA LYS A 32 3.27 -3.69 18.98
C LYS A 32 4.07 -2.83 18.01
N VAL A 33 3.43 -2.43 16.91
CA VAL A 33 4.07 -1.65 15.85
C VAL A 33 3.44 -0.28 15.83
N ASN A 34 4.10 0.71 16.44
CA ASN A 34 3.63 2.09 16.37
C ASN A 34 3.94 2.67 14.98
N VAL A 35 2.89 2.95 14.22
CA VAL A 35 2.94 3.54 12.89
C VAL A 35 2.11 4.81 12.87
N THR A 36 2.66 5.88 12.31
CA THR A 36 1.91 7.11 12.03
C THR A 36 1.69 7.23 10.53
N VAL A 37 0.43 7.33 10.13
CA VAL A 37 0.03 7.57 8.74
C VAL A 37 -0.32 9.04 8.59
N TYR A 38 0.50 9.77 7.83
CA TYR A 38 0.26 11.15 7.45
C TYR A 38 -0.47 11.20 6.11
N VAL A 39 -1.58 11.92 6.06
CA VAL A 39 -2.38 12.12 4.84
C VAL A 39 -2.43 13.61 4.54
N TYR A 40 -1.94 13.98 3.36
CA TYR A 40 -1.86 15.35 2.88
C TYR A 40 -2.87 15.56 1.75
N GLY A 41 -3.75 16.53 1.90
CA GLY A 41 -4.75 16.88 0.90
C GLY A 41 -4.13 17.55 -0.32
N GLY A 42 -4.54 17.11 -1.51
CA GLY A 42 -4.01 17.59 -2.78
C GLY A 42 -4.55 18.97 -3.20
N ALA A 43 -4.71 19.17 -4.51
CA ALA A 43 -5.22 20.41 -5.10
C ALA A 43 -6.76 20.51 -5.11
N THR A 44 -7.45 19.40 -4.86
CA THR A 44 -8.91 19.31 -4.81
C THR A 44 -9.34 18.43 -3.64
N GLU A 45 -10.56 18.66 -3.16
CA GLU A 45 -11.20 17.82 -2.16
C GLU A 45 -11.36 16.37 -2.67
N GLN A 46 -11.04 15.41 -1.81
CA GLN A 46 -11.09 13.98 -2.13
C GLN A 46 -11.73 13.21 -0.98
N ALA A 47 -12.62 12.28 -1.31
CA ALA A 47 -13.15 11.30 -0.38
C ALA A 47 -12.20 10.10 -0.33
N ILE A 48 -11.75 9.74 0.87
CA ILE A 48 -10.91 8.59 1.16
C ILE A 48 -11.79 7.54 1.84
N ASP A 49 -11.97 6.39 1.18
CA ASP A 49 -12.82 5.32 1.71
C ASP A 49 -12.14 4.54 2.83
N ASN A 50 -10.89 4.13 2.61
CA ASN A 50 -10.12 3.36 3.58
C ASN A 50 -8.62 3.49 3.32
N ILE A 51 -7.81 3.28 4.36
CA ILE A 51 -6.37 3.14 4.26
C ILE A 51 -5.97 1.80 4.85
N ASP A 52 -5.37 0.94 4.03
CA ASP A 52 -4.90 -0.38 4.42
C ASP A 52 -3.37 -0.41 4.52
N LEU A 53 -2.85 -0.73 5.70
CA LEU A 53 -1.42 -0.96 5.92
C LEU A 53 -1.12 -2.45 5.89
N LYS A 54 -0.05 -2.85 5.18
CA LYS A 54 0.39 -4.25 5.11
C LYS A 54 1.90 -4.36 5.30
N LEU A 55 2.32 -5.01 6.37
CA LEU A 55 3.72 -5.40 6.53
C LEU A 55 3.99 -6.63 5.67
N CYS A 56 4.84 -6.49 4.67
CA CYS A 56 5.14 -7.57 3.73
C CYS A 56 6.60 -8.02 3.87
N CYS A 57 6.83 -9.32 3.72
CA CYS A 57 8.17 -9.87 3.49
C CYS A 57 8.25 -10.52 2.11
N ARG A 58 9.49 -10.76 1.66
CA ARG A 58 9.77 -11.41 0.38
C ARG A 58 10.55 -12.67 0.63
N TYR A 59 10.10 -13.77 0.03
CA TYR A 59 10.79 -15.05 0.06
C TYR A 59 10.95 -15.61 -1.34
N ILE A 60 11.83 -16.59 -1.51
CA ILE A 60 12.04 -17.25 -2.80
C ILE A 60 11.28 -18.58 -2.79
N LYS A 61 10.41 -18.77 -3.78
CA LYS A 61 9.65 -20.01 -3.97
C LYS A 61 10.04 -20.68 -5.28
N GLU A 62 10.11 -22.00 -5.27
CA GLU A 62 10.18 -22.78 -6.50
C GLU A 62 8.80 -22.87 -7.14
N VAL A 63 8.68 -22.33 -8.36
CA VAL A 63 7.44 -22.37 -9.15
C VAL A 63 7.68 -23.19 -10.42
N PRO A 64 6.68 -23.95 -10.90
CA PRO A 64 6.81 -24.69 -12.15
C PRO A 64 7.01 -23.71 -13.31
N VAL A 65 7.89 -24.07 -14.24
CA VAL A 65 7.96 -23.38 -15.53
C VAL A 65 6.80 -23.91 -16.36
N SER A 66 5.73 -23.11 -16.50
CA SER A 66 4.66 -23.44 -17.46
C SER A 66 5.24 -23.40 -18.86
N HIS A 67 5.55 -24.58 -19.41
CA HIS A 67 5.64 -24.73 -20.85
C HIS A 67 4.22 -24.94 -21.38
N ASP A 68 3.78 -24.00 -22.21
CA ASP A 68 2.61 -24.19 -23.06
C ASP A 68 2.73 -25.55 -23.77
N LYS A 69 1.71 -26.38 -23.56
CA LYS A 69 1.35 -27.60 -24.31
C LYS A 69 2.46 -28.21 -25.18
N ALA A 70 3.29 -29.09 -24.63
CA ALA A 70 3.75 -30.29 -25.32
C ALA A 70 4.52 -31.22 -24.37
N GLN A 71 4.05 -32.46 -24.33
CA GLN A 71 4.73 -33.71 -23.97
C GLN A 71 6.19 -33.67 -23.45
N HIS A 72 6.37 -34.48 -22.41
CA HIS A 72 7.58 -35.04 -21.81
C HIS A 72 8.08 -34.43 -20.49
N GLN A 73 8.14 -35.32 -19.50
CA GLN A 73 8.46 -35.13 -18.11
C GLN A 73 9.88 -34.58 -17.93
N THR A 74 10.00 -33.29 -17.65
CA THR A 74 11.07 -32.74 -16.80
C THR A 74 10.48 -31.53 -16.08
N THR A 75 10.22 -31.68 -14.78
CA THR A 75 9.68 -30.58 -13.95
C THR A 75 10.80 -29.59 -13.64
N ASN A 76 11.19 -28.79 -14.64
CA ASN A 76 12.07 -27.66 -14.42
C ASN A 76 11.32 -26.65 -13.54
N LYS A 77 11.79 -26.47 -12.31
CA LYS A 77 11.30 -25.45 -11.38
C LYS A 77 12.21 -24.23 -11.46
N ARG A 78 11.63 -23.04 -11.44
CA ARG A 78 12.39 -21.79 -11.33
C ARG A 78 12.20 -21.17 -9.95
N ARG A 79 13.24 -20.53 -9.44
CA ARG A 79 13.19 -19.72 -8.22
C ARG A 79 12.57 -18.37 -8.56
N ALA A 80 11.44 -18.04 -7.96
CA ALA A 80 10.75 -16.77 -8.14
C ALA A 80 10.56 -16.06 -6.79
N PRO A 81 10.78 -14.73 -6.72
CA PRO A 81 10.43 -13.97 -5.54
C PRO A 81 8.92 -13.92 -5.36
N GLN A 82 8.45 -14.17 -4.14
CA GLN A 82 7.05 -14.06 -3.76
C GLN A 82 6.93 -13.18 -2.52
N SER A 83 5.93 -12.29 -2.52
CA SER A 83 5.57 -11.49 -1.36
C SER A 83 4.60 -12.25 -0.45
N TYR A 84 4.77 -12.08 0.85
CA TYR A 84 3.86 -12.61 1.88
C TYR A 84 3.51 -11.49 2.87
N ILE A 85 2.25 -11.44 3.29
CA ILE A 85 1.77 -10.42 4.23
C ILE A 85 1.94 -10.97 5.65
N LEU A 86 2.80 -10.33 6.44
CA LEU A 86 3.06 -10.67 7.83
C LEU A 86 2.01 -10.09 8.78
N ALA A 87 1.55 -8.86 8.52
CA ALA A 87 0.56 -8.18 9.35
C ALA A 87 -0.26 -7.20 8.51
N LYS A 88 -1.46 -6.88 9.00
CA LYS A 88 -2.42 -5.97 8.36
C LYS A 88 -3.03 -5.04 9.40
N TRP A 89 -3.15 -3.78 9.04
CA TRP A 89 -3.90 -2.78 9.79
C TRP A 89 -4.79 -2.00 8.82
N ASN A 90 -5.86 -1.41 9.33
CA ASN A 90 -6.74 -0.55 8.56
C ASN A 90 -7.11 0.69 9.38
N LEU A 91 -7.45 1.77 8.67
CA LEU A 91 -8.11 2.88 9.33
C LEU A 91 -9.56 2.52 9.67
N PRO A 92 -10.08 3.02 10.80
CA PRO A 92 -11.40 2.64 11.26
C PRO A 92 -12.55 3.30 10.48
N TYR A 93 -12.31 4.35 9.68
CA TYR A 93 -13.39 5.07 8.98
C TYR A 93 -12.96 5.81 7.71
N ALA A 94 -13.94 6.02 6.82
CA ALA A 94 -13.85 6.87 5.65
C ALA A 94 -13.89 8.35 6.03
N PHE A 95 -13.18 9.19 5.28
CA PHE A 95 -13.15 10.63 5.53
C PHE A 95 -12.91 11.44 4.25
N THR A 96 -13.33 12.70 4.28
CA THR A 96 -12.99 13.66 3.23
C THR A 96 -11.78 14.49 3.66
N ILE A 97 -10.82 14.65 2.75
CA ILE A 97 -9.67 15.54 2.93
C ILE A 97 -9.76 16.72 1.97
N HIS A 98 -9.63 17.92 2.51
CA HIS A 98 -9.69 19.18 1.76
C HIS A 98 -8.31 19.57 1.19
N PRO A 99 -8.26 20.47 0.20
CA PRO A 99 -6.99 20.91 -0.37
C PRO A 99 -6.06 21.53 0.68
N GLY A 100 -4.82 21.02 0.78
CA GLY A 100 -3.82 21.51 1.75
C GLY A 100 -4.08 21.13 3.21
N GLU A 101 -5.11 20.32 3.50
CA GLU A 101 -5.35 19.77 4.84
C GLU A 101 -4.35 18.65 5.16
N THR A 102 -3.92 18.54 6.41
CA THR A 102 -3.11 17.41 6.88
C THR A 102 -3.87 16.66 7.96
N ARG A 103 -3.86 15.32 7.89
CA ARG A 103 -4.41 14.44 8.91
C ARG A 103 -3.43 13.35 9.28
N ASP A 104 -3.35 13.09 10.57
CA ASP A 104 -2.42 12.12 11.14
C ASP A 104 -3.23 11.04 11.82
N PHE A 105 -2.86 9.79 11.57
CA PHE A 105 -3.51 8.64 12.19
C PHE A 105 -2.46 7.74 12.84
N GLU A 106 -2.65 7.49 14.12
CA GLU A 106 -1.83 6.55 14.87
C GLU A 106 -2.44 5.14 14.80
N VAL A 107 -1.60 4.17 14.47
CA VAL A 107 -1.96 2.76 14.31
C VAL A 107 -0.98 1.92 15.13
N GLU A 108 -1.50 0.98 15.92
CA GLU A 108 -0.73 0.03 16.75
C GLU A 108 -0.92 -1.43 16.32
#